data_AF-A0A6P6Q2W6-F1
#
_entry.id   AF-A0A6P6Q2W6-F1
#
_cell.length_a   1.000
_cell.length_b   1.000
_cell.length_c   1.000
_cell.angle_alpha   90.00
_cell.angle_beta   90.00
_cell.angle_gamma   90.00
#
_symmetry.space_group_name_H-M   'P 1'
#
loop_
_entity.id
_entity.type
_entity.pdbx_description
1 polymer ?
#
loop_
_entity_poly.entity_id
_entity_poly.type
_entity_poly.pdbx_seq_one_letter_code
_entity_poly.pdbx_strand_id
1 'polypeptide(L)'
;MANEPRDPMPLEEPMFILENGEMYRNQTEVKMSQIVLPCHANYCGELSAGQLLKWMDSTACLSAERHAGCSCITASVDDIHFETTIGVGQVVNITAKVNRAFTSSMEVCGNIF
;
A
#
# COMPACT_ATOMS: atom_id res chain seq x y z
N MET A 1 15.60 25.71 -14.90
CA MET A 1 14.92 25.47 -13.61
C MET A 1 13.43 25.65 -13.82
N ALA A 2 12.76 24.60 -14.30
CA ALA A 2 11.30 24.56 -14.31
C ALA A 2 10.90 23.65 -13.15
N ASN A 3 10.17 24.20 -12.19
CA ASN A 3 9.54 23.40 -11.14
C ASN A 3 8.48 22.52 -11.81
N GLU A 4 8.69 21.21 -11.78
CA GLU A 4 7.65 20.26 -12.13
C GLU A 4 6.49 20.39 -11.13
N PRO A 5 5.23 20.31 -11.61
CA PRO A 5 4.08 20.36 -10.72
C PRO A 5 4.10 19.11 -9.83
N ARG A 6 4.21 19.32 -8.52
CA ARG A 6 3.96 18.26 -7.54
C ARG A 6 2.55 17.76 -7.76
N ASP A 7 2.41 16.48 -8.10
CA ASP A 7 1.11 15.85 -8.18
C ASP A 7 0.36 16.08 -6.85
N PRO A 8 -0.94 16.42 -6.91
CA PRO A 8 -1.71 16.61 -5.70
C PRO A 8 -1.68 15.32 -4.90
N MET A 9 -1.36 15.42 -3.60
CA MET A 9 -1.62 14.37 -2.61
C MET A 9 -2.99 13.74 -2.91
N PRO A 10 -3.11 12.40 -2.99
CA PRO A 10 -4.39 11.78 -3.30
C PRO A 10 -5.40 12.21 -2.24
N LEU A 11 -6.39 13.00 -2.69
CA LEU A 11 -7.51 13.47 -1.89
C LEU A 11 -8.12 12.24 -1.21
N GLU A 12 -8.23 12.25 0.13
CA GLU A 12 -8.96 11.24 0.87
C GLU A 12 -10.32 11.04 0.20
N GLU A 13 -10.55 9.86 -0.38
CA GLU A 13 -11.80 9.58 -1.08
C GLU A 13 -12.96 9.81 -0.11
N PRO A 14 -13.95 10.64 -0.48
CA PRO A 14 -15.04 10.95 0.43
C PRO A 14 -15.73 9.66 0.84
N MET A 15 -15.91 9.51 2.14
CA MET A 15 -16.54 8.36 2.78
C MET A 15 -18.01 8.28 2.34
N PHE A 16 -18.30 7.60 1.24
CA PHE A 16 -19.67 7.41 0.77
C PHE A 16 -20.38 6.39 1.66
N ILE A 17 -21.31 6.87 2.47
CA ILE A 17 -22.27 6.01 3.18
C ILE A 17 -23.35 5.67 2.16
N LEU A 18 -23.43 4.40 1.78
CA LEU A 18 -24.52 3.88 0.97
C LEU A 18 -25.84 4.08 1.73
N GLU A 19 -26.96 4.22 1.02
CA GLU A 19 -28.29 4.51 1.64
C GLU A 19 -28.72 3.48 2.71
N ASN A 20 -28.09 2.30 2.74
CA ASN A 20 -28.28 1.23 3.71
C ASN A 20 -27.38 1.34 4.97
N GLY A 21 -26.59 2.40 5.11
CA GLY A 21 -25.64 2.60 6.22
C GLY A 21 -24.30 1.88 6.04
N GLU A 22 -24.06 1.22 4.91
CA GLU A 22 -22.79 0.55 4.63
C GLU A 22 -21.76 1.54 4.10
N MET A 23 -20.54 1.41 4.60
CA MET A 23 -19.39 2.20 4.15
C MET A 23 -18.96 1.71 2.77
N TYR A 24 -18.88 2.59 1.78
CA TYR A 24 -18.29 2.26 0.49
C TYR A 24 -16.84 1.81 0.69
N ARG A 25 -16.56 0.53 0.42
CA ARG A 25 -15.20 -0.01 0.31
C ARG A 25 -14.90 -0.27 -1.15
N ASN A 26 -13.79 0.27 -1.64
CA ASN A 26 -13.25 -0.17 -2.91
C ASN A 26 -13.03 -1.69 -2.83
N GLN A 27 -13.66 -2.44 -3.74
CA GLN A 27 -13.66 -3.91 -3.70
C GLN A 27 -12.25 -4.51 -3.81
N THR A 28 -11.30 -3.75 -4.36
CA THR A 28 -9.89 -4.16 -4.47
C THR A 28 -9.06 -3.80 -3.24
N GLU A 29 -9.56 -2.96 -2.33
CA GLU A 29 -8.79 -2.46 -1.18
C GLU A 29 -8.40 -3.59 -0.22
N VAL A 30 -7.10 -3.73 0.04
CA VAL A 30 -6.52 -4.64 1.02
C VAL A 30 -5.83 -3.84 2.11
N LYS A 31 -6.05 -4.22 3.37
CA LYS A 31 -5.37 -3.64 4.53
C LYS A 31 -4.58 -4.71 5.27
N MET A 32 -3.37 -4.36 5.67
CA MET A 32 -2.50 -5.17 6.52
C MET A 32 -2.03 -4.34 7.70
N SER A 33 -2.14 -4.89 8.90
CA SER A 33 -1.59 -4.30 10.12
C SER A 33 -0.60 -5.27 10.73
N GLN A 34 0.64 -4.83 10.93
CA GLN A 34 1.73 -5.65 11.44
C GLN A 34 2.44 -4.93 12.59
N ILE A 35 2.70 -5.66 13.68
CA ILE A 35 3.59 -5.16 14.74
C ILE A 35 5.05 -5.37 14.32
N VAL A 36 5.88 -4.35 14.52
CA VAL A 36 7.32 -4.44 14.28
C VAL A 36 7.96 -5.19 15.45
N LEU A 37 8.46 -6.38 15.16
CA LEU A 37 9.16 -7.23 16.11
C LEU A 37 10.67 -7.09 15.92
N PRO A 38 11.50 -7.50 16.90
CA PRO A 38 12.96 -7.45 16.77
C PRO A 38 13.50 -8.16 15.51
N CYS A 39 12.85 -9.23 15.06
CA CYS A 39 13.24 -9.95 13.83
C CYS A 39 12.94 -9.19 12.53
N HIS A 40 12.10 -8.14 12.58
CA HIS A 40 11.78 -7.27 11.46
C HIS A 40 12.75 -6.08 11.35
N ALA A 41 13.54 -5.84 12.41
CA ALA A 41 14.38 -4.68 12.52
C ALA A 41 15.79 -4.88 11.95
N ASN A 42 16.41 -3.77 11.57
CA ASN A 42 17.82 -3.64 11.22
C ASN A 42 18.69 -3.54 12.49
N TYR A 43 20.01 -3.38 12.31
CA TYR A 43 20.97 -3.29 13.41
C TYR A 43 20.79 -2.03 14.31
N CYS A 44 20.04 -1.02 13.85
CA CYS A 44 19.69 0.17 14.62
C CYS A 44 18.41 -0.01 15.45
N GLY A 45 17.71 -1.15 15.36
CA GLY A 45 16.43 -1.36 16.04
C GLY A 45 15.23 -0.71 15.34
N GLU A 46 15.38 -0.36 14.06
CA GLU A 46 14.33 0.20 13.21
C GLU A 46 13.89 -0.83 12.17
N LEU A 47 12.66 -0.74 11.68
CA LEU A 47 12.12 -1.62 10.65
C LEU A 47 13.03 -1.65 9.42
N SER A 48 13.44 -2.85 9.02
CA SER A 48 14.21 -3.05 7.80
C SER A 48 13.36 -2.67 6.58
N ALA A 49 13.93 -1.85 5.69
CA ALA A 49 13.27 -1.46 4.45
C ALA A 49 12.84 -2.68 3.60
N GLY A 50 13.67 -3.73 3.55
CA GLY A 50 13.32 -4.97 2.84
C GLY A 50 12.11 -5.69 3.44
N GLN A 51 11.93 -5.63 4.77
CA GLN A 51 10.76 -6.20 5.43
C GLN A 51 9.50 -5.39 5.13
N LEU A 52 9.60 -4.06 5.14
CA LEU A 52 8.50 -3.17 4.77
C LEU A 52 8.06 -3.41 3.32
N LEU A 53 9.01 -3.47 2.38
CA LEU A 53 8.74 -3.74 0.97
C LEU A 53 8.07 -5.10 0.76
N LYS A 54 8.47 -6.13 1.51
CA LYS A 54 7.82 -7.44 1.47
C LYS A 54 6.34 -7.36 1.86
N TRP A 55 6.02 -6.61 2.91
CA TRP A 55 4.62 -6.44 3.33
C TRP A 55 3.81 -5.61 2.34
N MET A 56 4.40 -4.55 1.79
CA MET A 56 3.78 -3.75 0.72
C MET A 56 3.47 -4.60 -0.50
N ASP A 57 4.45 -5.34 -1.01
CA ASP A 57 4.31 -6.23 -2.16
C ASP A 57 3.23 -7.30 -1.94
N SER A 58 3.23 -7.93 -0.77
CA SER A 58 2.20 -8.93 -0.42
C SER A 58 0.79 -8.33 -0.41
N THR A 59 0.64 -7.12 0.12
CA THR A 59 -0.65 -6.42 0.19
C THR A 59 -1.12 -5.98 -1.20
N ALA A 60 -0.19 -5.48 -2.02
CA ALA A 60 -0.46 -5.04 -3.38
C ALA A 60 -0.83 -6.22 -4.31
N CYS A 61 -0.11 -7.34 -4.20
CA CYS A 61 -0.42 -8.56 -4.95
C CYS A 61 -1.84 -9.06 -4.62
N LEU A 62 -2.20 -9.13 -3.34
CA LEU A 62 -3.57 -9.50 -2.92
C LEU A 62 -4.64 -8.55 -3.50
N SER A 63 -4.34 -7.25 -3.59
CA SER A 63 -5.25 -6.26 -4.21
C SER A 63 -5.41 -6.52 -5.71
N ALA A 64 -4.31 -6.82 -6.41
CA ALA A 64 -4.32 -7.17 -7.83
C ALA A 64 -5.08 -8.48 -8.09
N GLU A 65 -4.84 -9.52 -7.30
CA GLU A 65 -5.52 -10.82 -7.44
C GLU A 65 -7.03 -10.70 -7.18
N ARG A 66 -7.45 -9.84 -6.24
CA ARG A 66 -8.88 -9.53 -6.04
C ARG A 66 -9.52 -8.88 -7.26
N HIS A 67 -8.79 -8.03 -7.97
CA HIS A 67 -9.28 -7.41 -9.20
C HIS A 67 -9.29 -8.38 -10.38
N ALA A 68 -8.22 -9.14 -10.57
CA ALA A 68 -8.04 -10.03 -11.71
C ALA A 68 -8.82 -11.35 -11.59
N GLY A 69 -9.13 -11.80 -10.37
CA GLY A 69 -9.75 -13.11 -10.12
C GLY A 69 -8.82 -14.30 -10.41
N CYS A 70 -7.52 -14.04 -10.58
CA CYS A 70 -6.49 -15.03 -10.84
C CYS A 70 -5.15 -14.59 -10.23
N SER A 71 -4.16 -15.49 -10.23
CA SER A 71 -2.86 -15.20 -9.64
C SER A 71 -2.11 -14.12 -10.43
N CYS A 72 -1.51 -13.20 -9.69
CA CYS A 72 -0.77 -12.07 -10.24
C CYS A 72 0.69 -12.11 -9.79
N ILE A 73 1.54 -11.43 -10.56
CA ILE A 73 2.96 -11.27 -10.23
C ILE A 73 3.33 -9.78 -10.23
N THR A 74 4.32 -9.43 -9.42
CA THR A 74 4.89 -8.09 -9.41
C THR A 74 5.83 -7.93 -10.60
N ALA A 75 5.43 -7.12 -11.57
CA ALA A 75 6.23 -6.85 -12.77
C ALA A 75 7.33 -5.82 -12.51
N SER A 76 6.97 -4.72 -11.83
CA SER A 76 7.86 -3.64 -11.44
C SER A 76 7.33 -2.96 -10.17
N VAL A 77 8.21 -2.22 -9.50
CA VAL A 77 7.85 -1.34 -8.39
C VAL A 77 8.51 0.01 -8.66
N ASP A 78 7.71 1.07 -8.62
CA ASP A 78 8.13 2.43 -8.93
C ASP A 78 8.02 3.33 -7.68
N ASP A 79 8.89 4.35 -7.60
CA ASP A 79 8.91 5.46 -6.63
C ASP A 79 8.48 5.15 -5.18
N ILE A 80 9.42 4.60 -4.41
CA ILE A 80 9.23 4.37 -2.97
C ILE A 80 9.85 5.51 -2.17
N HIS A 81 9.03 6.11 -1.30
CA HIS A 81 9.44 7.19 -0.41
C HIS A 81 9.32 6.76 1.06
N PHE A 82 10.45 6.77 1.78
CA PHE A 82 10.48 6.52 3.22
C PHE A 82 10.57 7.84 3.96
N GLU A 83 9.44 8.35 4.45
CA GLU A 83 9.40 9.64 5.13
C GLU A 83 9.83 9.57 6.61
N THR A 84 9.56 8.45 7.28
CA THR A 84 9.77 8.29 8.73
C THR A 84 10.27 6.89 9.05
N THR A 85 11.16 6.78 10.04
CA THR A 85 11.63 5.48 10.55
C THR A 85 10.63 4.91 11.54
N ILE A 86 10.47 3.59 11.53
CA ILE A 86 9.52 2.87 12.39
C ILE A 86 10.32 1.97 13.33
N GLY A 87 10.20 2.15 14.63
CA GLY A 87 10.89 1.37 15.65
C GLY A 87 10.19 0.05 16.00
N VAL A 88 10.94 -0.85 16.64
CA VAL A 88 10.38 -2.06 17.25
C VAL A 88 9.30 -1.70 18.28
N GLY A 89 8.20 -2.46 18.27
CA GLY A 89 7.03 -2.26 19.12
C GLY A 89 5.97 -1.33 18.53
N GLN A 90 6.27 -0.63 17.43
CA GLN A 90 5.26 0.13 16.69
C GLN A 90 4.44 -0.76 15.76
N VAL A 91 3.28 -0.27 15.34
CA VAL A 91 2.40 -0.94 14.37
C VAL A 91 2.48 -0.22 13.04
N VAL A 92 2.62 -0.97 11.96
CA VAL A 92 2.57 -0.48 10.59
C VAL A 92 1.23 -0.86 10.00
N ASN A 93 0.50 0.14 9.48
CA ASN A 93 -0.69 -0.11 8.67
C ASN A 93 -0.35 0.15 7.21
N ILE A 94 -0.64 -0.83 6.37
CA ILE A 94 -0.45 -0.77 4.93
C ILE A 94 -1.81 -0.94 4.29
N THR A 95 -2.17 -0.02 3.41
CA THR A 95 -3.37 -0.14 2.57
C THR A 95 -2.94 -0.16 1.12
N ALA A 96 -3.41 -1.13 0.34
CA ALA A 96 -3.18 -1.18 -1.10
C ALA A 96 -4.51 -1.25 -1.86
N LYS A 97 -4.59 -0.60 -3.02
CA LYS A 97 -5.75 -0.65 -3.91
C LYS A 97 -5.31 -0.58 -5.38
N VAL A 98 -6.08 -1.18 -6.27
CA VAL A 98 -5.87 -1.02 -7.71
C VAL A 98 -6.30 0.39 -8.11
N ASN A 99 -5.37 1.15 -8.68
CA ASN A 99 -5.65 2.48 -9.22
C ASN A 99 -6.10 2.40 -10.67
N ARG A 100 -5.44 1.53 -11.46
CA ARG A 100 -5.68 1.41 -12.89
C ARG A 100 -5.46 -0.02 -13.37
N ALA A 101 -6.31 -0.46 -14.29
CA ALA A 101 -6.17 -1.75 -14.96
C ALA A 101 -6.00 -1.53 -16.47
N PHE A 102 -5.12 -2.34 -17.06
CA PHE A 102 -4.87 -2.42 -18.50
C PHE A 102 -5.25 -3.81 -19.02
N THR A 103 -4.81 -4.17 -20.23
CA THR A 103 -5.14 -5.46 -20.85
C THR A 103 -4.63 -6.65 -20.04
N SER A 104 -3.40 -6.59 -19.53
CA SER A 104 -2.76 -7.69 -18.79
C SER A 104 -1.87 -7.20 -17.64
N SER A 105 -1.98 -5.92 -17.26
CA SER A 105 -1.23 -5.31 -16.17
C SER A 105 -2.14 -4.40 -15.35
N MET A 106 -1.72 -4.14 -14.12
CA MET A 106 -2.45 -3.29 -13.18
C MET A 106 -1.45 -2.41 -12.43
N GLU A 107 -1.85 -1.19 -12.15
CA GLU A 107 -1.17 -0.29 -11.23
C GLU A 107 -1.85 -0.38 -9.86
N VAL A 108 -1.07 -0.71 -8.85
CA VAL A 108 -1.52 -0.81 -7.46
C VAL A 108 -0.74 0.19 -6.64
N CYS A 109 -1.44 1.04 -5.91
CA CYS A 109 -0.81 2.03 -5.02
C CYS A 109 -1.01 1.62 -3.57
N GLY A 110 0.06 1.77 -2.79
CA GLY A 110 0.09 1.48 -1.36
C GLY A 110 0.36 2.73 -0.54
N ASN A 111 -0.38 2.91 0.55
CA ASN A 111 -0.14 3.94 1.56
C ASN A 111 0.23 3.31 2.90
N ILE A 112 1.16 3.95 3.61
CA ILE A 112 1.60 3.56 4.95
C ILE A 112 1.27 4.69 5.92
N PHE A 113 0.71 4.37 7.08
CA PHE A 113 0.41 5.33 8.16
C PHE A 113 0.42 4.69 9.55
#